data_AF-A0A2V8ACC4-F1
#
_entry.id   AF-A0A2V8ACC4-F1
#
_cell.length_a   1.000
_cell.length_b   1.000
_cell.length_c   1.000
_cell.angle_alpha   90.00
_cell.angle_beta   90.00
_cell.angle_gamma   90.00
#
_symmetry.space_group_name_H-M   'P 1'
#
loop_
_entity.id
_entity.type
_entity.pdbx_description
1 polymer ?
#
loop_
_entity_poly.entity_id
_entity_poly.type
_entity_poly.pdbx_seq_one_letter_code
_entity_poly.pdbx_strand_id
1 'polypeptide(L)'
;DRAWSFLTSRWSALEPKITISGGDTRLVNALGAFCDAPARDAVKAFFAAHPLPGASRTLEQAIERIDGCGALRERQTPVVADWLARGPG
;
A
#
# COMPACT_ATOMS: atom_id res chain seq x y z
N ASP A 1 -5.85 -4.85 7.48
CA ASP A 1 -6.31 -3.44 7.38
C ASP A 1 -7.79 -3.42 6.98
N ARG A 2 -8.61 -2.59 7.64
CA ARG A 2 -10.07 -2.60 7.43
C ARG A 2 -10.48 -2.04 6.06
N ALA A 3 -9.76 -1.02 5.58
CA ALA A 3 -10.06 -0.41 4.29
C ALA A 3 -9.73 -1.36 3.13
N TRP A 4 -8.57 -2.02 3.19
CA TRP A 4 -8.18 -3.05 2.23
C TRP A 4 -9.15 -4.22 2.19
N SER A 5 -9.55 -4.76 3.35
CA SER A 5 -10.54 -5.85 3.41
C SER A 5 -11.91 -5.44 2.85
N PHE A 6 -12.37 -4.21 3.10
CA PHE A 6 -13.61 -3.71 2.51
C PHE A 6 -13.50 -3.60 0.99
N LEU A 7 -12.41 -3.04 0.49
CA LEU A 7 -12.15 -2.86 -0.94
C LEU A 7 -12.20 -4.20 -1.68
N THR A 8 -11.42 -5.18 -1.23
CA THR A 8 -11.28 -6.47 -1.92
C THR A 8 -12.55 -7.32 -1.83
N SER A 9 -13.26 -7.29 -0.70
CA SER A 9 -14.53 -8.03 -0.55
C SER A 9 -15.71 -7.44 -1.34
N ARG A 10 -15.60 -6.19 -1.82
CA ARG A 10 -16.65 -5.47 -2.56
C ARG A 10 -16.21 -5.06 -3.96
N TRP A 11 -15.10 -5.60 -4.45
CA TRP A 11 -14.43 -5.12 -5.66
C TRP A 11 -15.35 -5.00 -6.87
N SER A 12 -16.13 -6.04 -7.18
CA SER A 12 -17.02 -6.05 -8.35
C SER A 12 -18.05 -4.91 -8.37
N ALA A 13 -18.49 -4.44 -7.19
CA ALA A 13 -19.44 -3.34 -7.07
C ALA A 13 -18.75 -1.95 -7.06
N LEU A 14 -17.45 -1.92 -6.76
CA LEU A 14 -16.66 -0.70 -6.58
C LEU A 14 -15.85 -0.34 -7.82
N GLU A 15 -15.26 -1.33 -8.49
CA GLU A 15 -14.40 -1.15 -9.67
C GLU A 15 -14.99 -0.21 -10.73
N PRO A 16 -16.26 -0.36 -11.15
CA PRO A 16 -16.84 0.53 -12.18
C PRO A 16 -16.96 1.99 -11.74
N LYS A 17 -16.97 2.25 -10.43
CA LYS A 17 -17.10 3.59 -9.84
C LYS A 17 -15.73 4.22 -9.59
N ILE A 18 -14.73 3.40 -9.32
CA ILE A 18 -13.37 3.81 -8.98
C ILE A 18 -12.62 4.24 -10.25
N THR A 19 -12.86 3.60 -11.39
CA THR A 19 -12.20 3.95 -12.67
C THR A 19 -12.68 5.29 -13.26
N ILE A 20 -13.68 5.94 -12.66
CA ILE A 20 -14.18 7.25 -13.09
C ILE A 20 -13.21 8.35 -12.63
N SER A 21 -12.85 9.25 -13.56
CA SER A 21 -12.10 10.48 -13.26
C SER A 21 -10.79 10.27 -12.48
N GLY A 22 -10.08 9.17 -12.76
CA GLY A 22 -8.78 8.83 -12.13
C GLY A 22 -8.89 8.40 -10.67
N GLY A 23 -10.04 7.90 -10.22
CA GLY A 23 -10.19 7.35 -8.86
C GLY A 23 -9.35 6.10 -8.62
N ASP A 24 -9.08 5.32 -9.67
CA ASP A 24 -8.19 4.17 -9.70
C ASP A 24 -6.76 4.54 -9.32
N THR A 25 -6.20 5.58 -9.94
CA THR A 25 -4.87 6.10 -9.61
C THR A 25 -4.80 6.59 -8.16
N ARG A 26 -5.82 7.30 -7.68
CA ARG A 26 -5.86 7.78 -6.28
C ARG A 26 -5.94 6.63 -5.28
N LEU A 27 -6.79 5.64 -5.57
CA LEU A 27 -6.92 4.43 -4.76
C LEU A 27 -5.57 3.70 -4.67
N VAL A 28 -4.99 3.37 -5.82
CA VAL A 28 -3.75 2.60 -5.89
C VAL A 28 -2.61 3.36 -5.22
N ASN A 29 -2.56 4.69 -5.37
CA ASN A 29 -1.57 5.52 -4.69
C ASN A 29 -1.63 5.41 -3.16
N ALA A 30 -2.84 5.30 -2.58
CA ALA A 30 -3.03 5.19 -1.14
C ALA A 30 -2.50 3.85 -0.56
N LEU A 31 -2.42 2.80 -1.38
CA LEU A 31 -1.89 1.50 -0.96
C LEU A 31 -0.39 1.55 -0.62
N GLY A 32 0.33 2.55 -1.11
CA GLY A 32 1.73 2.78 -0.73
C GLY A 32 1.95 3.14 0.75
N ALA A 33 0.88 3.25 1.55
CA ALA A 33 0.96 3.46 3.00
C ALA A 33 1.25 2.17 3.79
N PHE A 34 1.14 0.99 3.18
CA PHE A 34 1.62 -0.24 3.82
C PHE A 34 3.14 -0.23 3.94
N CYS A 35 3.66 -1.04 4.86
CA CYS A 35 5.10 -1.12 5.14
C CYS A 35 5.58 -2.55 5.39
N ASP A 36 4.85 -3.57 4.91
CA ASP A 36 5.19 -4.96 5.15
C ASP A 36 4.99 -5.84 3.90
N ALA A 37 5.78 -6.91 3.84
CA ALA A 37 5.81 -7.83 2.72
C ALA A 37 4.47 -8.54 2.48
N PRO A 38 3.74 -9.02 3.50
CA PRO A 38 2.42 -9.64 3.30
C PRO A 38 1.42 -8.71 2.61
N ALA A 39 1.34 -7.44 3.03
CA ALA A 39 0.45 -6.47 2.40
C ALA A 39 0.85 -6.17 0.95
N ARG A 40 2.16 -5.99 0.68
CA ARG A 40 2.69 -5.82 -0.68
C ARG A 40 2.27 -6.97 -1.59
N ASP A 41 2.48 -8.20 -1.14
CA ASP A 41 2.20 -9.40 -1.94
C ASP A 41 0.70 -9.57 -2.20
N ALA A 42 -0.13 -9.25 -1.20
CA ALA A 42 -1.58 -9.21 -1.38
C ALA A 42 -2.02 -8.16 -2.40
N VAL A 43 -1.43 -6.95 -2.40
CA VAL A 43 -1.71 -5.90 -3.39
C VAL A 43 -1.31 -6.37 -4.81
N LYS A 44 -0.11 -6.94 -4.96
CA LYS A 44 0.37 -7.46 -6.26
C LYS A 44 -0.56 -8.55 -6.80
N ALA A 45 -0.91 -9.53 -5.98
CA ALA A 45 -1.79 -10.62 -6.38
C ALA A 45 -3.19 -10.12 -6.76
N PHE A 46 -3.73 -9.18 -5.99
CA PHE A 46 -5.06 -8.63 -6.24
C PHE A 46 -5.14 -7.89 -7.57
N PHE A 47 -4.22 -6.98 -7.88
CA PHE A 47 -4.25 -6.24 -9.15
C PHE A 47 -3.72 -7.02 -10.35
N ALA A 48 -3.02 -8.15 -10.13
CA ALA A 48 -2.79 -9.12 -11.20
C ALA A 48 -4.10 -9.81 -11.63
N ALA A 49 -4.99 -10.12 -10.67
CA ALA A 49 -6.32 -10.68 -10.95
C ALA A 49 -7.35 -9.62 -11.39
N HIS A 50 -7.15 -8.35 -10.99
CA HIS A 50 -8.03 -7.22 -11.27
C HIS A 50 -7.25 -6.05 -11.87
N PRO A 51 -6.84 -6.12 -13.15
CA PRO A 51 -5.99 -5.10 -13.75
C PRO A 51 -6.68 -3.73 -13.79
N LEU A 52 -5.94 -2.68 -13.43
CA LEU A 52 -6.33 -1.28 -13.60
C LEU A 52 -5.36 -0.59 -14.58
N PRO A 53 -5.59 -0.68 -15.90
CA PRO A 53 -4.64 -0.15 -16.89
C PRO A 53 -4.29 1.33 -16.70
N GLY A 54 -5.24 2.14 -16.23
CA GLY A 54 -5.04 3.57 -15.94
C GLY A 54 -4.11 3.85 -14.75
N ALA A 55 -3.90 2.86 -13.88
CA ALA A 55 -3.13 2.98 -12.65
C ALA A 55 -1.88 2.09 -12.60
N SER A 56 -1.52 1.38 -13.68
CA SER A 56 -0.39 0.42 -13.70
C SER A 56 0.92 1.01 -13.19
N ARG A 57 1.30 2.20 -13.67
CA ARG A 57 2.51 2.90 -13.18
C ARG A 57 2.41 3.26 -11.70
N THR A 58 1.23 3.71 -11.26
CA THR A 58 1.00 4.06 -9.86
C THR A 58 1.02 2.84 -8.95
N LEU A 59 0.63 1.67 -9.47
CA LEU A 59 0.75 0.39 -8.77
C LEU A 59 2.21 0.02 -8.55
N GLU A 60 3.05 0.09 -9.58
CA GLU A 60 4.51 -0.13 -9.45
C GLU A 60 5.10 0.79 -8.37
N GLN A 61 4.80 2.09 -8.44
CA GLN A 61 5.26 3.08 -7.46
C GLN A 61 4.71 2.85 -6.05
N ALA A 62 3.50 2.32 -5.91
CA ALA A 62 2.94 1.97 -4.61
C ALA A 62 3.69 0.78 -4.00
N ILE A 63 3.96 -0.27 -4.80
CA ILE A 63 4.76 -1.43 -4.37
C ILE A 63 6.16 -1.02 -3.94
N GLU A 64 6.85 -0.19 -4.73
CA GLU A 64 8.18 0.36 -4.38
C GLU A 64 8.16 1.10 -3.04
N ARG A 65 7.12 1.89 -2.77
CA ARG A 65 6.96 2.59 -1.49
C ARG A 65 6.74 1.64 -0.32
N ILE A 66 5.97 0.56 -0.50
CA ILE A 66 5.76 -0.44 0.55
C ILE A 66 7.09 -1.10 0.91
N ASP A 67 7.88 -1.50 -0.10
CA ASP A 67 9.22 -2.08 0.08
C ASP A 67 10.16 -1.10 0.79
N GLY A 68 10.19 0.15 0.32
CA GLY A 68 11.01 1.20 0.93
C GLY A 68 10.63 1.47 2.40
N CYS A 69 9.33 1.53 2.71
CA CYS A 69 8.88 1.71 4.09
C CYS A 69 9.24 0.51 4.98
N GLY A 70 9.05 -0.72 4.50
CA GLY A 70 9.44 -1.93 5.22
C GLY A 70 10.93 -1.95 5.55
N ALA A 71 11.78 -1.69 4.55
CA ALA A 71 13.23 -1.63 4.74
C ALA A 71 13.65 -0.50 5.70
N LEU A 72 13.01 0.67 5.62
CA LEU A 72 13.27 1.77 6.56
C LEU A 72 12.89 1.37 7.99
N ARG A 73 11.71 0.78 8.18
CA ARG A 73 11.21 0.33 9.48
C ARG A 73 12.15 -0.70 10.09
N GLU A 74 12.57 -1.71 9.33
CA GLU A 74 13.50 -2.75 9.79
C GLU A 74 14.83 -2.14 10.27
N ARG A 75 15.39 -1.19 9.52
CA ARG A 75 16.66 -0.54 9.88
C ARG A 75 16.54 0.42 11.07
N GLN A 76 15.45 1.18 11.15
CA GLN A 76 15.35 2.31 12.08
C GLN A 76 14.61 1.97 13.38
N THR A 77 13.77 0.94 13.41
CA THR A 77 13.04 0.56 14.64
C THR A 77 13.96 0.39 15.86
N PRO A 78 15.09 -0.36 15.81
CA PRO A 78 15.97 -0.48 16.96
C PRO A 78 16.61 0.87 17.35
N VAL A 79 17.03 1.66 16.36
CA VAL A 79 17.65 2.98 16.60
C VAL A 79 16.69 3.95 17.28
N VAL A 80 15.44 4.00 16.82
CA VAL A 80 14.41 4.86 17.39
C VAL A 80 13.97 4.35 18.77
N ALA A 81 13.85 3.04 18.95
CA ALA A 81 13.52 2.45 20.25
C ALA A 81 14.59 2.80 21.30
N ASP A 82 15.86 2.67 20.95
CA ASP A 82 17.00 3.06 21.78
C ASP A 82 17.00 4.55 22.12
N TRP A 83 16.70 5.41 21.14
CA TRP A 83 16.61 6.85 21.35
C TRP A 83 15.46 7.21 22.30
N LEU A 84 14.27 6.62 22.12
CA LEU A 84 13.12 6.81 23.00
C LEU A 84 13.41 6.33 24.43
N ALA A 85 14.11 5.21 24.59
CA ALA A 85 14.46 4.65 25.90
C ALA A 85 15.46 5.52 26.67
N ARG A 86 16.38 6.22 25.97
CA ARG A 86 17.30 7.18 26.59
C ARG A 86 16.64 8.53 26.94
N GLY A 87 15.44 8.79 26.42
CA GLY A 87 14.75 10.06 26.51
C GLY A 87 15.23 11.07 25.46
N PRO A 88 14.35 11.96 24.95
CA PRO A 88 14.79 13.13 24.21
C PRO A 88 15.59 14.00 25.19
N GLY A 89 16.86 14.23 24.88
CA GLY A 89 17.69 15.19 25.62
C GLY A 89 17.12 16.60 25.62
#